data_AF-A0A5M6CGA7-F1
#
_entry.id   AF-A0A5M6CGA7-F1
#
_cell.length_a   1.000
_cell.length_b   1.000
_cell.length_c   1.000
_cell.angle_alpha   90.00
_cell.angle_beta   90.00
_cell.angle_gamma   90.00
#
_symmetry.space_group_name_H-M   'P 1'
#
loop_
_entity.id
_entity.type
_entity.pdbx_description
1 polymer ?
#
loop_
_entity_poly.entity_id
_entity_poly.type
_entity_poly.pdbx_seq_one_letter_code
_entity_poly.pdbx_strand_id
1 'polypeptide(L)'
;MDNYEKPLLDLLQDKDNPGANQLSVTGGDGVFHVQIADGQMNWRQAFNPNGPHDIVQVWLSDQGFAAPRNWTWAIDDTIALVRYYYQHGTPNPDYDWL
;
A
#
# COMPACT_ATOMS: atom_id res chain seq x y z
N MET A 1 7.94 10.78 -18.18
CA MET A 1 8.16 9.74 -17.17
C MET A 1 7.43 10.21 -15.95
N ASP A 2 6.32 9.55 -15.64
CA ASP A 2 5.44 9.93 -14.54
C ASP A 2 6.15 9.66 -13.20
N ASN A 3 6.32 10.72 -12.41
CA ASN A 3 7.02 10.74 -11.12
C ASN A 3 6.06 10.50 -9.94
N TYR A 4 5.02 9.68 -10.12
CA TYR A 4 4.00 9.50 -9.08
C TYR A 4 4.32 8.28 -8.22
N GLU A 5 4.32 8.53 -6.91
CA GLU A 5 4.39 7.56 -5.81
C GLU A 5 5.67 6.70 -5.79
N LYS A 6 6.68 7.12 -4.99
CA LYS A 6 7.77 6.21 -4.60
C LYS A 6 7.35 5.45 -3.34
N PRO A 7 7.10 4.14 -3.42
CA PRO A 7 6.79 3.36 -2.23
C PRO A 7 7.99 3.28 -1.29
N LEU A 8 7.68 3.18 0.01
CA LEU A 8 8.64 2.82 1.05
C LEU A 8 9.08 1.36 0.91
N LEU A 9 8.18 0.50 0.43
CA LEU A 9 8.40 -0.93 0.25
C LEU A 9 7.59 -1.44 -0.93
N ASP A 10 8.25 -2.20 -1.80
CA ASP A 10 7.59 -3.10 -2.74
C ASP A 10 7.99 -4.55 -2.44
N LEU A 11 7.00 -5.43 -2.41
CA LEU A 11 7.17 -6.88 -2.34
C LEU A 11 6.64 -7.51 -3.62
N LEU A 12 7.57 -8.03 -4.43
CA LEU A 12 7.28 -8.66 -5.71
C LEU A 12 7.25 -10.18 -5.55
N GLN A 13 6.21 -10.84 -6.06
CA GLN A 13 6.20 -12.31 -6.14
C GLN A 13 6.99 -12.84 -7.34
N ASP A 14 7.04 -12.06 -8.42
CA ASP A 14 7.77 -12.40 -9.63
C ASP A 14 8.82 -11.33 -9.93
N LYS A 15 10.08 -11.71 -9.78
CA LYS A 15 11.22 -10.82 -10.05
C LYS A 15 11.30 -10.38 -11.52
N ASP A 16 10.75 -11.19 -12.43
CA ASP A 16 10.81 -10.95 -13.88
C ASP A 16 9.55 -10.22 -14.37
N ASN A 17 8.53 -10.09 -13.52
CA ASN A 17 7.30 -9.35 -13.80
C ASN A 17 6.92 -8.42 -12.63
N PRO A 18 7.68 -7.34 -12.41
CA PRO A 18 7.51 -6.46 -11.26
C PRO A 18 6.16 -5.71 -11.23
N GLY A 19 5.38 -5.72 -12.31
CA GLY A 19 4.04 -5.12 -12.35
C GLY A 19 2.91 -6.07 -11.94
N ALA A 20 3.21 -7.34 -11.70
CA ALA A 20 2.24 -8.40 -11.46
C ALA A 20 2.46 -9.01 -10.08
N ASN A 21 1.37 -9.27 -9.35
CA ASN A 21 1.40 -9.90 -8.03
C ASN A 21 2.42 -9.21 -7.10
N GLN A 22 2.11 -7.97 -6.76
CA GLN A 22 2.94 -7.17 -5.87
C GLN A 22 2.14 -6.56 -4.74
N LEU A 23 2.81 -6.28 -3.62
CA LEU A 23 2.34 -5.39 -2.58
C LEU A 23 3.22 -4.15 -2.54
N SER A 24 2.59 -2.98 -2.44
CA SER A 24 3.26 -1.69 -2.33
C SER A 24 2.81 -0.98 -1.06
N VAL A 25 3.76 -0.37 -0.34
CA VAL A 25 3.49 0.47 0.83
C VAL A 25 4.03 1.86 0.58
N THR A 26 3.17 2.88 0.67
CA THR A 26 3.56 4.29 0.74
C THR A 26 3.21 4.83 2.12
N GLY A 27 3.87 5.89 2.58
CA GLY A 27 3.62 6.40 3.92
C GLY A 27 4.64 7.43 4.40
N GLY A 28 4.38 7.98 5.58
CA GLY A 28 5.21 8.97 6.27
C GLY A 28 4.53 9.39 7.57
N ASP A 29 5.26 9.97 8.52
CA ASP A 29 4.68 10.55 9.75
C ASP A 29 3.72 9.63 10.55
N GLY A 30 4.00 8.31 10.54
CA GLY A 30 3.22 7.32 11.29
C GLY A 30 1.95 6.81 10.58
N VAL A 31 1.71 7.25 9.34
CA VAL A 31 0.58 6.82 8.52
C VAL A 31 1.04 6.12 7.23
N PHE A 32 0.36 5.03 6.88
CA PHE A 32 0.74 4.20 5.74
C PHE A 32 -0.45 3.78 4.90
N HIS A 33 -0.21 3.58 3.60
CA HIS A 33 -1.17 3.06 2.65
C HIS A 33 -0.60 1.77 2.06
N VAL A 34 -1.45 0.75 1.92
CA VAL A 34 -1.06 -0.57 1.45
C VAL A 34 -1.92 -0.93 0.25
N GLN A 35 -1.27 -1.28 -0.85
CA GLN A 35 -1.91 -1.68 -2.09
C GLN A 35 -1.36 -3.00 -2.57
N ILE A 36 -2.20 -3.79 -3.24
CA ILE A 36 -1.79 -5.04 -3.88
C ILE A 36 -2.26 -4.99 -5.34
N ALA A 37 -1.39 -5.38 -6.26
CA ALA A 37 -1.77 -5.66 -7.64
C ALA A 37 -1.75 -7.17 -7.87
N ASP A 38 -2.75 -7.71 -8.57
CA ASP A 38 -2.70 -9.09 -9.07
C ASP A 38 -1.91 -9.21 -10.39
N GLY A 39 -1.81 -10.42 -10.94
CA GLY A 39 -1.11 -10.68 -12.19
C GLY A 39 -1.70 -10.00 -13.43
N GLN A 40 -2.86 -9.37 -13.30
CA GLN A 40 -3.56 -8.63 -14.35
C GLN A 40 -3.49 -7.11 -14.12
N MET A 41 -2.71 -6.66 -13.14
CA MET A 41 -2.61 -5.26 -12.71
C MET A 41 -3.93 -4.70 -12.17
N ASN A 42 -4.83 -5.55 -11.66
CA ASN A 42 -5.96 -5.06 -10.88
C ASN A 42 -5.46 -4.69 -9.49
N TRP A 43 -5.51 -3.39 -9.19
CA TRP A 43 -5.10 -2.86 -7.91
C TRP A 43 -6.24 -2.93 -6.91
N ARG A 44 -5.91 -3.39 -5.71
CA ARG A 44 -6.74 -3.31 -4.52
C ARG A 44 -5.99 -2.58 -3.43
N GLN A 45 -6.71 -1.85 -2.59
CA GLN A 45 -6.13 -1.12 -1.47
C GLN A 45 -6.77 -1.58 -0.16
N ALA A 46 -5.95 -1.71 0.88
CA ALA A 46 -6.43 -2.02 2.21
C ALA A 46 -7.28 -0.84 2.73
N PHE A 47 -8.50 -1.12 3.14
CA PHE A 47 -9.51 -0.14 3.57
C PHE A 47 -9.78 -0.28 5.06
N ASN A 48 -9.72 0.85 5.79
CA ASN A 48 -10.07 0.91 7.20
C ASN A 48 -11.41 1.64 7.38
N PRO A 49 -12.54 0.93 7.57
CA PRO A 49 -13.84 1.58 7.76
C PRO A 49 -13.93 2.41 9.05
N ASN A 50 -13.08 2.10 10.03
CA ASN A 50 -13.03 2.77 11.33
C ASN A 50 -11.86 3.77 11.45
N GLY A 51 -11.08 3.93 10.37
CA GLY A 51 -9.95 4.84 10.32
C GLY A 51 -10.39 6.30 10.30
N PRO A 52 -9.50 7.25 10.63
CA PRO A 52 -9.79 8.66 10.46
C PRO A 52 -10.13 8.92 8.99
N HIS A 53 -11.23 9.65 8.76
CA HIS A 53 -11.64 10.11 7.42
C HIS A 53 -10.91 11.39 6.98
N ASP A 54 -9.97 11.85 7.80
CA ASP A 54 -9.18 13.03 7.51
C ASP A 54 -8.25 12.75 6.33
N ILE A 55 -8.18 13.73 5.44
CA ILE A 55 -7.22 13.73 4.35
C ILE A 55 -5.82 13.91 4.95
N VAL A 56 -4.96 12.90 4.83
CA VAL A 56 -3.57 13.00 5.27
C VAL A 56 -2.64 13.16 4.07
N GLN A 57 -1.66 14.04 4.21
CA GLN A 57 -0.61 14.20 3.20
C GLN A 57 0.38 13.04 3.33
N VAL A 58 0.39 12.16 2.32
CA VAL A 58 1.37 11.07 2.21
C VAL A 58 2.57 11.60 1.43
N TRP A 59 3.76 11.46 2.03
CA TRP A 59 5.03 11.91 1.44
C TRP A 59 5.53 10.94 0.38
N LEU A 60 5.88 11.45 -0.80
CA LEU A 60 6.46 10.68 -1.90
C LEU A 60 7.84 11.25 -2.24
N SER A 61 8.83 10.92 -1.42
CA SER A 61 10.21 11.39 -1.58
C SER A 61 10.38 12.92 -1.61
N ASP A 62 11.58 13.37 -1.94
CA ASP A 62 12.07 14.74 -1.89
C ASP A 62 11.40 15.71 -2.88
N GLN A 63 10.51 15.25 -3.77
CA GLN A 63 9.92 16.07 -4.84
C GLN A 63 8.40 16.27 -4.78
N GLY A 64 7.68 15.77 -3.76
CA GLY A 64 6.29 16.20 -3.55
C GLY A 64 5.37 15.21 -2.81
N PHE A 65 4.13 15.66 -2.64
CA PHE A 65 3.05 14.94 -1.98
C PHE A 65 2.28 14.04 -2.95
N ALA A 66 1.72 12.94 -2.45
CA ALA A 66 0.69 12.19 -3.15
C ALA A 66 -0.60 13.00 -3.28
N ALA A 67 -1.50 12.54 -4.15
CA ALA A 67 -2.89 12.96 -4.08
C ALA A 67 -3.39 12.70 -2.64
N PRO A 68 -4.01 13.67 -1.98
CA PRO A 68 -4.46 13.49 -0.60
C PRO A 68 -5.42 12.29 -0.50
N ARG A 69 -5.21 11.38 0.45
CA ARG A 69 -6.03 10.16 0.60
C ARG A 69 -6.72 10.12 1.96
N ASN A 70 -7.93 9.57 1.98
CA ASN A 70 -8.84 9.58 3.12
C ASN A 70 -8.57 8.46 4.14
N TRP A 71 -7.57 7.60 3.93
CA TRP A 71 -7.41 6.36 4.71
C TRP A 71 -5.94 6.09 4.99
N THR A 72 -5.62 5.82 6.25
CA THR A 72 -4.25 5.56 6.69
C THR A 72 -4.22 4.45 7.75
N TRP A 73 -3.25 3.55 7.62
CA TRP A 73 -2.97 2.49 8.58
C TRP A 73 -1.86 2.89 9.53
N ALA A 74 -1.97 2.48 10.79
CA ALA A 74 -0.88 2.55 11.73
C ALA A 74 0.23 1.55 11.33
N ILE A 75 1.43 1.75 11.87
CA ILE A 75 2.58 0.90 11.54
C ILE A 75 2.34 -0.58 11.88
N ASP A 76 1.66 -0.87 12.99
CA ASP A 76 1.41 -2.25 13.43
C ASP A 76 0.50 -3.01 12.47
N ASP A 77 -0.59 -2.39 12.02
CA ASP A 77 -1.48 -2.94 10.99
C ASP A 77 -0.75 -3.12 9.65
N THR A 78 0.07 -2.13 9.29
CA THR A 78 0.87 -2.17 8.07
C THR A 78 1.83 -3.36 8.08
N ILE A 79 2.52 -3.60 9.20
CA ILE A 79 3.38 -4.76 9.38
C ILE A 79 2.59 -6.07 9.30
N ALA A 80 1.39 -6.12 9.88
CA ALA A 80 0.53 -7.31 9.81
C ALA A 80 0.11 -7.64 8.36
N LEU A 81 -0.32 -6.63 7.60
CA LEU A 81 -0.67 -6.74 6.18
C LEU A 81 0.53 -7.22 5.34
N VAL A 82 1.69 -6.59 5.50
CA VAL A 82 2.93 -6.94 4.79
C VAL A 82 3.37 -8.37 5.10
N ARG A 83 3.35 -8.75 6.39
CA ARG A 83 3.76 -10.09 6.82
C ARG A 83 2.84 -11.17 6.25
N TYR A 84 1.52 -10.94 6.28
CA TYR A 84 0.56 -11.90 5.71
C TYR A 84 0.79 -12.08 4.22
N TYR A 85 0.93 -10.97 3.47
CA TYR A 85 1.20 -11.04 2.04
C TYR A 85 2.50 -11.77 1.72
N TYR A 86 3.57 -11.51 2.47
CA TYR A 86 4.84 -12.22 2.31
C TYR A 86 4.71 -13.74 2.52
N GLN A 87 3.87 -14.17 3.47
CA GLN A 87 3.70 -15.58 3.81
C GLN A 87 2.75 -16.32 2.86
N HIS A 88 1.71 -15.64 2.37
CA HIS A 88 0.60 -16.28 1.64
C HIS A 88 0.49 -15.87 0.19
N GLY A 89 1.09 -14.74 -0.19
CA GLY A 89 0.97 -14.17 -1.52
C GLY A 89 -0.41 -13.63 -1.87
N THR A 90 -1.28 -13.44 -0.88
CA THR A 90 -2.66 -12.96 -1.09
C THR A 90 -3.01 -11.85 -0.10
N PRO A 91 -4.04 -11.04 -0.38
CA PRO A 91 -4.55 -10.07 0.58
C PRO A 91 -4.90 -10.72 1.93
N ASN A 92 -4.62 -10.02 3.03
CA ASN A 92 -5.01 -10.49 4.36
C ASN A 92 -6.54 -10.41 4.50
N PRO A 93 -7.24 -11.54 4.76
CA PRO A 93 -8.69 -11.57 4.85
C PRO A 93 -9.26 -10.93 6.12
N ASP A 94 -8.42 -10.65 7.13
CA ASP A 94 -8.83 -9.95 8.36
C ASP A 94 -9.02 -8.44 8.14
N TYR A 95 -8.68 -7.94 6.95
CA TYR A 95 -8.76 -6.55 6.55
C TYR A 95 -9.67 -6.41 5.32
N ASP A 96 -10.36 -5.29 5.21
CA ASP A 96 -11.15 -4.97 4.04
C ASP A 96 -10.27 -4.49 2.88
N TRP A 97 -10.64 -4.81 1.65
CA TRP A 97 -9.92 -4.41 0.44
C TRP A 97 -10.89 -3.83 -0.60
N LEU A 98 -10.55 -2.67 -1.16
CA LEU A 98 -11.32 -1.98 -2.21
C LEU A 98 -10.57 -2.01 -3.54
#